data_AF-B4IB54-F1
#
_entry.id   AF-B4IB54-F1
#
_cell.length_a   1.000
_cell.length_b   1.000
_cell.length_c   1.000
_cell.angle_alpha   90.00
_cell.angle_beta   90.00
_cell.angle_gamma   90.00
#
_symmetry.space_group_name_H-M   'P 1'
#
loop_
_entity.id
_entity.type
_entity.pdbx_description
1 polymer ?
#
loop_
_entity_poly.entity_id
_entity_poly.type
_entity_poly.pdbx_seq_one_letter_code
_entity_poly.pdbx_strand_id
1 'polypeptide(L)'
;MFYPKTPFLGNPLLEADILKVNSAALAPLLEWLCLTPKVTTYRVNTLRCSVDAFQKKVEEKLTARYGVKSPRIYFLPNLPEMLCIDPLDSQLTKAVADSELKEVVVDTNCGAALLRGAHIYAPGVLAMESNTEREELVNVYADLDGKCKRGTVKRYESPNKVFLGTGKVLMQRYQLFNNAEKPASGVAVEMQSNVSGVPSLGDLSSEDGLLQNLPSIVCVRVLDPQPFERILDMCAAPGNKTSHIAELMGDRGSVVALDNSASRVRSMLPKLGHYKCITAHVFNSTKAVAPDAPPAPVGEFTGPPFPCESFDRILLDAPCSGLGNRPQLSCSIKQAKVLSSYPHIQRQLFEQAVQLLRPGGILVYSTCTVTEDECECLVAWALGKFVELRLTDATPRWGGPGLSLPGFEASKSRLLQRFGPSGANADTVGFFIAKFQKEL
;
A
#
# COMPACT_ATOMS: atom_id res chain seq x y z
N MET A 1 18.54 19.12 3.13
CA MET A 1 17.15 18.66 2.90
C MET A 1 17.20 17.14 2.85
N PHE A 2 16.46 16.45 3.72
CA PHE A 2 16.58 14.99 3.89
C PHE A 2 15.97 14.21 2.71
N TYR A 3 14.80 14.63 2.22
CA TYR A 3 14.14 13.95 1.11
C TYR A 3 14.68 14.41 -0.26
N PRO A 4 14.73 13.52 -1.27
CA PRO A 4 14.95 13.95 -2.64
C PRO A 4 13.79 14.83 -3.12
N LYS A 5 14.05 15.70 -4.11
CA LYS A 5 13.01 16.56 -4.71
C LYS A 5 12.06 15.80 -5.64
N THR A 6 12.50 14.65 -6.14
CA THR A 6 11.76 13.80 -7.07
C THR A 6 12.19 12.35 -6.88
N PRO A 7 11.28 11.38 -6.96
CA PRO A 7 11.63 9.96 -6.91
C PRO A 7 12.29 9.48 -8.21
N PHE A 8 12.25 10.28 -9.29
CA PHE A 8 12.80 9.90 -10.60
C PHE A 8 14.26 10.31 -10.79
N LEU A 9 14.91 10.88 -9.77
CA LEU A 9 16.29 11.36 -9.82
C LEU A 9 16.52 12.33 -11.00
N GLY A 10 15.50 13.13 -11.33
CA GLY A 10 15.56 14.15 -12.39
C GLY A 10 15.42 13.60 -13.80
N ASN A 11 14.68 12.51 -14.02
CA ASN A 11 14.31 12.02 -15.36
C ASN A 11 13.02 12.71 -15.85
N PRO A 12 13.09 13.79 -16.66
CA PRO A 12 11.92 14.63 -16.94
C PRO A 12 10.89 13.94 -17.84
N LEU A 13 11.33 12.96 -18.65
CA LEU A 13 10.44 12.21 -19.53
C LEU A 13 9.45 11.35 -18.72
N LEU A 14 9.93 10.67 -17.68
CA LEU A 14 9.07 9.89 -16.79
C LEU A 14 8.16 10.78 -15.94
N GLU A 15 8.68 11.93 -15.50
CA GLU A 15 7.90 12.89 -14.71
C GLU A 15 6.72 13.44 -15.53
N ALA A 16 6.94 13.78 -16.80
CA ALA A 16 5.90 14.30 -17.68
C ALA A 16 4.77 13.27 -17.97
N ASP A 17 5.06 11.98 -17.87
CA ASP A 17 4.05 10.92 -18.06
C ASP A 17 3.10 10.75 -16.86
N ILE A 18 3.39 11.36 -15.70
CA ILE A 18 2.53 11.24 -14.51
C ILE A 18 1.27 12.07 -14.67
N LEU A 19 1.43 13.36 -14.99
CA LEU A 19 0.35 14.32 -15.21
C LEU A 19 0.55 14.98 -16.58
N LYS A 20 -0.12 14.44 -17.61
CA LYS A 20 -0.01 14.92 -18.99
C LYS A 20 -0.88 16.16 -19.21
N VAL A 21 -2.06 16.17 -18.62
CA VAL A 21 -3.03 17.26 -18.69
C VAL A 21 -2.79 18.26 -17.57
N ASN A 22 -2.63 17.80 -16.33
CA ASN A 22 -2.54 18.66 -15.15
C ASN A 22 -1.08 18.95 -14.75
N SER A 23 -0.24 19.30 -15.73
CA SER A 23 1.21 19.47 -15.55
C SER A 23 1.61 20.53 -14.51
N ALA A 24 0.78 21.54 -14.28
CA ALA A 24 1.00 22.56 -13.24
C ALA A 24 1.04 21.97 -11.81
N ALA A 25 0.39 20.83 -11.58
CA ALA A 25 0.41 20.14 -10.28
C ALA A 25 1.57 19.15 -10.12
N LEU A 26 2.42 18.97 -11.15
CA LEU A 26 3.45 17.94 -11.16
C LEU A 26 4.57 18.20 -10.15
N ALA A 27 5.16 19.39 -10.14
CA ALA A 27 6.25 19.73 -9.22
C ALA A 27 5.89 19.52 -7.73
N PRO A 28 4.77 20.08 -7.21
CA PRO A 28 4.39 19.83 -5.81
C PRO A 28 4.02 18.37 -5.55
N LEU A 29 3.48 17.64 -6.53
CA LEU A 29 3.22 16.21 -6.41
C LEU A 29 4.52 15.42 -6.24
N LEU A 30 5.53 15.68 -7.06
CA LEU A 30 6.82 14.97 -7.00
C LEU A 30 7.51 15.15 -5.65
N GLU A 31 7.52 16.37 -5.12
CA GLU A 31 8.08 16.64 -3.79
C GLU A 31 7.27 15.92 -2.70
N TRP A 32 5.94 15.99 -2.77
CA TRP A 32 5.04 15.32 -1.82
C TRP A 32 5.22 13.80 -1.80
N LEU A 33 5.43 13.16 -2.96
CA LEU A 33 5.67 11.71 -3.06
C LEU A 33 6.92 11.29 -2.28
N CYS A 34 7.94 12.13 -2.21
CA CYS A 34 9.16 11.84 -1.46
C CYS A 34 8.94 11.93 0.06
N LEU A 35 8.00 12.76 0.51
CA LEU A 35 7.73 12.96 1.94
C LEU A 35 7.08 11.74 2.58
N THR A 36 7.53 11.39 3.78
CA THR A 36 6.93 10.31 4.58
C THR A 36 5.59 10.76 5.18
N PRO A 37 4.49 10.00 4.98
CA PRO A 37 3.26 10.27 5.69
C PRO A 37 3.45 10.00 7.19
N LYS A 38 3.10 10.97 8.02
CA LYS A 38 3.51 10.99 9.43
C LYS A 38 2.67 10.12 10.35
N VAL A 39 1.40 9.90 9.99
CA VAL A 39 0.48 9.08 10.78
C VAL A 39 0.63 7.62 10.38
N THR A 40 0.82 6.76 11.39
CA THR A 40 0.81 5.30 11.23
C THR A 40 -0.60 4.79 11.48
N THR A 41 -1.09 3.91 10.62
CA THR A 41 -2.50 3.50 10.61
C THR A 41 -2.63 1.98 10.64
N TYR A 42 -3.41 1.47 11.58
CA TYR A 42 -3.77 0.06 11.71
C TYR A 42 -5.25 -0.13 11.47
N ARG A 43 -5.61 -1.21 10.77
CA ARG A 43 -6.96 -1.75 10.73
C ARG A 43 -7.11 -2.80 11.82
N VAL A 44 -8.01 -2.58 12.77
CA VAL A 44 -8.36 -3.53 13.82
C VAL A 44 -9.31 -4.57 13.25
N ASN A 45 -9.05 -5.84 13.53
CA ASN A 45 -9.97 -6.93 13.22
C ASN A 45 -11.09 -7.00 14.27
N THR A 46 -12.19 -6.33 13.96
CA THR A 46 -13.34 -6.19 14.88
C THR A 46 -14.10 -7.49 15.12
N LEU A 47 -13.83 -8.57 14.38
CA LEU A 47 -14.37 -9.90 14.66
C LEU A 47 -13.63 -10.62 15.79
N ARG A 48 -12.41 -10.17 16.13
CA ARG A 48 -11.54 -10.84 17.10
C ARG A 48 -11.33 -10.06 18.38
N CYS A 49 -11.18 -8.75 18.27
CA CYS A 49 -10.98 -7.90 19.44
C CYS A 49 -11.72 -6.58 19.29
N SER A 50 -12.00 -5.94 20.43
CA SER A 50 -12.48 -4.57 20.42
C SER A 50 -11.35 -3.61 20.09
N VAL A 51 -11.74 -2.49 19.51
CA VAL A 51 -10.86 -1.39 19.12
C VAL A 51 -10.10 -0.83 20.34
N ASP A 52 -10.77 -0.69 21.49
CA ASP A 52 -10.14 -0.29 22.77
C ASP A 52 -9.11 -1.33 23.27
N ALA A 53 -9.40 -2.63 23.12
CA ALA A 53 -8.47 -3.68 23.54
C ALA A 53 -7.20 -3.66 22.69
N PHE A 54 -7.33 -3.44 21.37
CA PHE A 54 -6.17 -3.28 20.50
C PHE A 54 -5.38 -2.01 20.84
N GLN A 55 -6.05 -0.89 21.09
CA GLN A 55 -5.40 0.35 21.51
C GLN A 55 -4.55 0.15 22.76
N LYS A 56 -5.08 -0.47 23.82
CA LYS A 56 -4.32 -0.72 25.05
C LYS A 56 -3.04 -1.50 24.78
N LYS A 57 -3.09 -2.53 23.92
CA LYS A 57 -1.89 -3.29 23.51
C LYS A 57 -0.85 -2.42 22.81
N VAL A 58 -1.29 -1.48 21.98
CA VAL A 58 -0.40 -0.55 21.28
C VAL A 58 0.15 0.52 22.25
N GLU A 59 -0.67 1.04 23.16
CA GLU A 59 -0.27 1.99 24.21
C GLU A 59 0.79 1.39 25.13
N GLU A 60 0.64 0.14 25.56
CA GLU A 60 1.63 -0.57 26.37
C GLU A 60 2.99 -0.64 25.66
N LYS A 61 2.99 -0.99 24.36
CA LYS A 61 4.23 -1.04 23.56
C LYS A 61 4.85 0.34 23.36
N LEU A 62 4.04 1.35 23.10
CA LEU A 62 4.50 2.73 22.95
C LEU A 62 5.05 3.28 24.26
N THR A 63 4.41 2.99 25.39
CA THR A 63 4.84 3.42 26.72
C THR A 63 6.12 2.72 27.12
N ALA A 64 6.24 1.41 26.87
CA ALA A 64 7.46 0.65 27.11
C ALA A 64 8.66 1.19 26.32
N ARG A 65 8.43 1.71 25.10
CA ARG A 65 9.49 2.23 24.22
C ARG A 65 9.81 3.70 24.44
N TYR A 66 8.80 4.55 24.60
CA TYR A 66 8.95 6.01 24.60
C TYR A 66 8.62 6.67 25.95
N GLY A 67 8.01 5.95 26.89
CA GLY A 67 7.63 6.46 28.20
C GLY A 67 6.79 7.73 28.11
N VAL A 68 7.25 8.81 28.73
CA VAL A 68 6.56 10.12 28.72
C VAL A 68 6.47 10.73 27.30
N LYS A 69 7.33 10.29 26.38
CA LYS A 69 7.38 10.76 24.99
C LYS A 69 6.47 9.95 24.05
N SER A 70 5.62 9.07 24.57
CA SER A 70 4.71 8.28 23.73
C SER A 70 3.80 9.18 22.90
N PRO A 71 3.67 8.89 21.59
CA PRO A 71 2.79 9.64 20.71
C PRO A 71 1.34 9.38 21.06
N ARG A 72 0.48 10.32 20.67
CA ARG A 72 -0.97 10.18 20.80
C ARG A 72 -1.49 9.05 19.91
N ILE A 73 -2.42 8.28 20.45
CA ILE A 73 -3.23 7.32 19.71
C ILE A 73 -4.67 7.83 19.67
N TYR A 74 -5.34 7.68 18.54
CA TYR A 74 -6.73 8.07 18.37
C TYR A 74 -7.43 7.24 17.29
N PHE A 75 -8.76 7.32 17.28
CA PHE A 75 -9.61 6.71 16.26
C PHE A 75 -10.30 7.77 15.42
N LEU A 76 -10.79 7.35 14.26
CA LEU A 76 -11.59 8.17 13.38
C LEU A 76 -13.07 7.78 13.53
N PRO A 77 -13.96 8.69 13.94
CA PRO A 77 -15.37 8.36 14.19
C PRO A 77 -16.08 7.70 12.99
N ASN A 78 -15.70 8.07 11.76
CA ASN A 78 -16.30 7.56 10.53
C ASN A 78 -15.59 6.30 9.97
N LEU A 79 -14.56 5.80 10.65
CA LEU A 79 -13.83 4.56 10.32
C LEU A 79 -13.52 3.82 11.63
N PRO A 80 -14.52 3.15 12.23
CA PRO A 80 -14.43 2.63 13.60
C PRO A 80 -13.35 1.56 13.78
N GLU A 81 -12.98 0.85 12.71
CA GLU A 81 -11.91 -0.16 12.72
C GLU A 81 -10.50 0.43 12.61
N MET A 82 -10.35 1.76 12.50
CA MET A 82 -9.06 2.38 12.19
C MET A 82 -8.43 3.06 13.40
N LEU A 83 -7.26 2.56 13.81
CA LEU A 83 -6.41 3.13 14.84
C LEU A 83 -5.28 3.95 14.20
N CYS A 84 -5.12 5.19 14.64
CA CYS A 84 -4.10 6.13 14.18
C CYS A 84 -3.08 6.40 15.30
N ILE A 85 -1.80 6.47 14.94
CA ILE A 85 -0.70 6.84 15.84
C ILE A 85 -0.03 8.08 15.25
N ASP A 86 0.00 9.16 16.03
CA ASP A 86 0.67 10.41 15.65
C ASP A 86 2.20 10.25 15.56
N PRO A 87 2.90 11.13 14.83
CA PRO A 87 4.36 11.21 14.90
C PRO A 87 4.84 11.61 16.30
N LEU A 88 6.10 11.30 16.60
CA LEU A 88 6.80 11.83 17.77
C LEU A 88 6.97 13.36 17.64
N ASP A 89 7.03 14.07 18.77
CA ASP A 89 7.18 15.53 18.78
C ASP A 89 8.44 15.98 18.02
N SER A 90 8.22 16.96 17.13
CA SER A 90 9.20 17.62 16.27
C SER A 90 10.44 18.18 16.99
N GLN A 91 10.31 18.58 18.26
CA GLN A 91 11.46 19.09 19.03
C GLN A 91 12.46 17.99 19.41
N LEU A 92 12.06 16.72 19.34
CA LEU A 92 12.85 15.55 19.74
C LEU A 92 13.50 14.80 18.57
N THR A 93 13.22 15.19 17.32
CA THR A 93 13.47 14.35 16.12
C THR A 93 14.50 14.91 15.14
N LYS A 94 15.30 15.91 15.52
CA LYS A 94 16.48 16.33 14.73
C LYS A 94 17.62 15.32 14.90
N ALA A 95 17.41 14.11 14.41
CA ALA A 95 18.48 13.13 14.26
C ALA A 95 19.47 13.67 13.21
N VAL A 96 20.69 13.95 13.65
CA VAL A 96 21.82 14.31 12.79
C VAL A 96 22.78 13.15 12.81
N ALA A 97 23.42 12.88 11.68
CA ALA A 97 24.45 11.86 11.61
C ALA A 97 25.60 12.20 12.55
N ASP A 98 25.99 11.25 13.40
CA ASP A 98 27.16 11.37 14.26
C ASP A 98 28.39 10.85 13.49
N SER A 99 29.38 11.70 13.26
CA SER A 99 30.57 11.35 12.47
C SER A 99 31.40 10.21 13.07
N GLU A 100 31.28 9.95 14.37
CA GLU A 100 32.02 8.90 15.07
C GLU A 100 31.38 7.52 14.92
N LEU A 101 30.07 7.46 14.62
CA LEU A 101 29.37 6.19 14.46
C LEU A 101 29.69 5.53 13.11
N LYS A 102 29.73 4.19 13.14
CA LYS A 102 29.86 3.35 11.94
C LYS A 102 28.59 3.40 11.10
N GLU A 103 28.71 3.00 9.84
CA GLU A 103 27.60 3.05 8.87
C GLU A 103 27.00 1.68 8.52
N VAL A 104 25.68 1.67 8.42
CA VAL A 104 24.89 0.63 7.75
C VAL A 104 24.16 1.26 6.57
N VAL A 105 24.22 0.61 5.41
CA VAL A 105 23.55 1.07 4.18
C VAL A 105 22.47 0.09 3.78
N VAL A 106 21.31 0.61 3.42
CA VAL A 106 20.14 -0.13 2.92
C VAL A 106 19.71 0.36 1.55
N ASP A 107 18.90 -0.43 0.85
CA ASP A 107 18.26 0.02 -0.39
C ASP A 107 17.13 1.03 -0.12
N THR A 108 16.60 1.63 -1.19
CA THR A 108 15.55 2.65 -1.09
C THR A 108 14.21 2.11 -0.58
N ASN A 109 13.91 0.82 -0.80
CA ASN A 109 12.67 0.20 -0.33
C ASN A 109 12.71 -0.03 1.19
N CYS A 110 13.83 -0.57 1.68
CA CYS A 110 14.09 -0.73 3.10
C CYS A 110 14.18 0.63 3.79
N GLY A 111 14.82 1.62 3.16
CA GLY A 111 14.85 2.99 3.65
C GLY A 111 13.46 3.61 3.77
N ALA A 112 12.59 3.41 2.77
CA ALA A 112 11.20 3.87 2.83
C ALA A 112 10.40 3.20 3.95
N ALA A 113 10.57 1.88 4.15
CA ALA A 113 9.94 1.15 5.24
C ALA A 113 10.43 1.62 6.62
N LEU A 114 11.73 1.86 6.78
CA LEU A 114 12.32 2.41 8.00
C LEU A 114 11.71 3.76 8.35
N LEU A 115 11.55 4.65 7.36
CA LEU A 115 10.92 5.95 7.56
C LEU A 115 9.44 5.84 7.96
N ARG A 116 8.80 4.70 7.68
CA ARG A 116 7.44 4.38 8.12
C ARG A 116 7.43 3.63 9.47
N GLY A 117 8.55 3.61 10.20
CA GLY A 117 8.66 3.04 11.54
C GLY A 117 9.17 1.59 11.60
N ALA A 118 9.62 1.01 10.48
CA ALA A 118 10.18 -0.34 10.49
C ALA A 118 11.59 -0.39 11.11
N HIS A 119 11.95 -1.56 11.65
CA HIS A 119 13.35 -1.92 11.90
C HIS A 119 13.99 -2.46 10.61
N ILE A 120 15.32 -2.59 10.60
CA ILE A 120 16.02 -3.16 9.44
C ILE A 120 16.15 -4.66 9.64
N TYR A 121 15.51 -5.41 8.74
CA TYR A 121 15.64 -6.87 8.70
C TYR A 121 16.86 -7.28 7.88
N ALA A 122 17.44 -8.43 8.21
CA ALA A 122 18.68 -8.92 7.60
C ALA A 122 18.71 -8.88 6.06
N PRO A 123 17.63 -9.23 5.32
CA PRO A 123 17.63 -9.12 3.86
C PRO A 123 17.85 -7.70 3.34
N GLY A 124 17.41 -6.67 4.08
CA GLY A 124 17.48 -5.27 3.69
C GLY A 124 18.84 -4.61 3.90
N VAL A 125 19.76 -5.26 4.62
CA VAL A 125 21.13 -4.74 4.80
C VAL A 125 21.94 -4.95 3.52
N LEU A 126 22.35 -3.85 2.88
CA LEU A 126 23.26 -3.88 1.74
C LEU A 126 24.72 -3.86 2.20
N ALA A 127 25.09 -2.91 3.05
CA ALA A 127 26.45 -2.77 3.56
C ALA A 127 26.45 -2.55 5.06
N MET A 128 27.53 -2.98 5.69
CA MET A 128 27.79 -2.79 7.11
C MET A 128 29.29 -2.62 7.28
N GLU A 129 29.70 -1.50 7.89
CA GLU A 129 31.11 -1.15 8.09
C GLU A 129 31.85 -2.25 8.88
N SER A 130 33.13 -2.48 8.57
CA SER A 130 33.98 -3.44 9.31
C SER A 130 34.01 -3.14 10.81
N ASN A 131 34.25 -4.20 11.58
CA ASN A 131 34.37 -4.14 13.04
C ASN A 131 33.10 -3.63 13.72
N THR A 132 31.95 -3.70 13.04
CA THR A 132 30.68 -3.39 13.68
C THR A 132 30.37 -4.43 14.77
N GLU A 133 30.17 -4.00 16.01
CA GLU A 133 29.92 -4.83 17.19
C GLU A 133 28.43 -4.95 17.49
N ARG A 134 28.06 -5.97 18.27
CA ARG A 134 26.68 -6.16 18.68
C ARG A 134 26.34 -5.13 19.77
N GLU A 135 25.10 -4.65 19.78
CA GLU A 135 24.56 -3.64 20.68
C GLU A 135 25.12 -2.21 20.50
N GLU A 136 26.08 -2.00 19.60
CA GLU A 136 26.59 -0.66 19.30
C GLU A 136 25.60 0.15 18.46
N LEU A 137 25.76 1.49 18.49
CA LEU A 137 25.00 2.41 17.68
C LEU A 137 25.66 2.63 16.31
N VAL A 138 24.84 2.67 15.27
CA VAL A 138 25.27 2.91 13.89
C VAL A 138 24.38 3.96 13.23
N ASN A 139 24.97 4.74 12.34
CA ASN A 139 24.23 5.56 11.40
C ASN A 139 23.67 4.68 10.28
N VAL A 140 22.41 4.93 9.91
CA VAL A 140 21.75 4.21 8.82
C VAL A 140 21.55 5.14 7.63
N TYR A 141 21.94 4.69 6.45
CA TYR A 141 21.81 5.41 5.19
C TYR A 141 21.02 4.62 4.15
N ALA A 142 20.24 5.31 3.31
CA ALA A 142 19.72 4.75 2.06
C ALA A 142 20.65 5.09 0.89
N ASP A 143 20.94 4.10 0.05
CA ASP A 143 21.61 4.30 -1.24
C ASP A 143 20.60 4.64 -2.34
N LEU A 144 20.50 5.93 -2.71
CA LEU A 144 19.56 6.35 -3.77
C LEU A 144 20.04 6.01 -5.18
N ASP A 145 21.35 5.82 -5.37
CA ASP A 145 21.94 5.48 -6.67
C ASP A 145 21.74 4.01 -7.05
N GLY A 146 21.53 3.13 -6.06
CA GLY A 146 21.50 1.68 -6.25
C GLY A 146 22.85 1.10 -6.68
N LYS A 147 23.96 1.75 -6.32
CA LYS A 147 25.34 1.35 -6.68
C LYS A 147 26.07 0.65 -5.54
N CYS A 148 25.57 0.73 -4.31
CA CYS A 148 26.10 0.03 -3.16
C CYS A 148 25.97 -1.48 -3.35
N LYS A 149 27.11 -2.19 -3.40
CA LYS A 149 27.12 -3.64 -3.55
C LYS A 149 26.82 -4.31 -2.22
N ARG A 150 26.04 -5.39 -2.28
CA ARG A 150 25.74 -6.21 -1.10
C ARG A 150 27.03 -6.78 -0.50
N GLY A 151 27.20 -6.67 0.81
CA GLY A 151 28.37 -7.14 1.53
C GLY A 151 29.56 -6.15 1.55
N THR A 152 29.37 -4.91 1.09
CA THR A 152 30.40 -3.86 1.19
C THR A 152 30.82 -3.65 2.65
N VAL A 153 32.15 -3.58 2.87
CA VAL A 153 32.77 -3.56 4.21
C VAL A 153 33.31 -2.18 4.60
N LYS A 154 33.78 -1.42 3.62
CA LYS A 154 34.26 -0.05 3.85
C LYS A 154 33.07 0.90 3.88
N ARG A 155 33.27 2.06 4.52
CA ARG A 155 32.32 3.16 4.43
C ARG A 155 31.98 3.45 2.97
N TYR A 156 30.69 3.46 2.64
CA TYR A 156 30.20 3.66 1.28
C TYR A 156 30.10 5.17 1.02
N GLU A 157 30.88 5.66 0.07
CA GLU A 157 30.85 7.07 -0.32
C GLU A 157 30.01 7.26 -1.59
N SER A 158 28.91 8.00 -1.45
CA SER A 158 28.10 8.48 -2.57
C SER A 158 27.53 9.86 -2.24
N PRO A 159 27.51 10.80 -3.21
CA PRO A 159 26.85 12.09 -3.02
C PRO A 159 25.33 11.97 -2.84
N ASN A 160 24.75 10.82 -3.20
CA ASN A 160 23.32 10.55 -3.15
C ASN A 160 22.98 9.50 -2.07
N LYS A 161 23.86 9.25 -1.09
CA LYS A 161 23.44 8.53 0.13
C LYS A 161 22.73 9.49 1.08
N VAL A 162 21.66 9.02 1.71
CA VAL A 162 20.84 9.86 2.60
C VAL A 162 20.74 9.24 3.99
N PHE A 163 21.10 10.01 5.01
CA PHE A 163 21.01 9.62 6.42
C PHE A 163 19.56 9.48 6.87
N LEU A 164 19.15 8.29 7.32
CA LEU A 164 17.79 7.98 7.73
C LEU A 164 17.56 8.05 9.25
N GLY A 165 18.61 7.85 10.04
CA GLY A 165 18.52 7.75 11.50
C GLY A 165 19.61 6.89 12.12
N THR A 166 19.47 6.63 13.42
CA THR A 166 20.44 5.84 14.21
C THR A 166 19.77 4.55 14.69
N GLY A 167 20.50 3.45 14.57
CA GLY A 167 20.02 2.12 14.96
C GLY A 167 21.03 1.40 15.85
N LYS A 168 20.53 0.40 16.58
CA LYS A 168 21.32 -0.50 17.42
C LYS A 168 21.53 -1.83 16.70
N VAL A 169 22.77 -2.30 16.64
CA VAL A 169 23.11 -3.53 15.90
C VAL A 169 22.70 -4.77 16.68
N LEU A 170 21.87 -5.61 16.08
CA LEU A 170 21.44 -6.91 16.65
C LEU A 170 22.06 -8.10 15.93
N MET A 171 22.48 -7.94 14.68
CA MET A 171 23.18 -8.97 13.91
C MET A 171 24.52 -8.45 13.41
N GLN A 172 25.55 -9.26 13.61
CA GLN A 172 26.88 -8.99 13.12
C GLN A 172 27.04 -9.39 11.66
N ARG A 173 28.03 -8.79 11.00
CA ARG A 173 28.31 -8.95 9.58
C ARG A 173 28.41 -10.42 9.11
N TYR A 174 29.06 -11.30 9.89
CA TYR A 174 29.19 -12.72 9.52
C TYR A 174 27.83 -13.44 9.46
N GLN A 175 26.87 -13.03 10.30
CA GLN A 175 25.51 -13.60 10.30
C GLN A 175 24.73 -13.17 9.06
N LEU A 176 25.00 -11.96 8.54
CA LEU A 176 24.31 -11.37 7.40
C LEU A 176 24.82 -11.88 6.04
N PHE A 177 26.14 -12.02 5.90
CA PHE A 177 26.77 -12.23 4.58
C PHE A 177 27.52 -13.56 4.42
N ASN A 178 27.80 -14.30 5.49
CA ASN A 178 28.63 -15.52 5.40
C ASN A 178 27.84 -16.84 5.49
N ASN A 179 26.50 -16.79 5.60
CA ASN A 179 25.66 -17.99 5.65
C ASN A 179 25.18 -18.40 4.25
N ALA A 180 25.77 -19.46 3.70
CA ALA A 180 25.43 -19.98 2.37
C ALA A 180 24.17 -20.89 2.35
N GLU A 181 23.84 -21.54 3.48
CA GLU A 181 22.77 -22.56 3.50
C GLU A 181 21.37 -22.00 3.72
N LYS A 182 21.24 -20.91 4.50
CA LYS A 182 19.96 -20.22 4.73
C LYS A 182 20.16 -18.71 4.74
N PRO A 183 19.37 -17.94 3.96
CA PRO A 183 19.44 -16.49 4.01
C PRO A 183 19.08 -15.99 5.41
N ALA A 184 19.87 -15.04 5.92
CA ALA A 184 19.63 -14.43 7.21
C ALA A 184 18.24 -13.79 7.27
N SER A 185 17.55 -13.98 8.40
CA SER A 185 16.20 -13.47 8.67
C SER A 185 16.11 -12.94 10.09
N GLY A 186 15.11 -12.08 10.35
CA GLY A 186 14.97 -11.36 11.62
C GLY A 186 15.56 -9.95 11.57
N VAL A 187 15.47 -9.24 12.69
CA VAL A 187 15.90 -7.84 12.81
C VAL A 187 17.42 -7.79 12.94
N ALA A 188 18.08 -7.13 12.00
CA ALA A 188 19.52 -6.91 11.99
C ALA A 188 19.92 -5.62 12.70
N VAL A 189 19.12 -4.56 12.54
CA VAL A 189 19.31 -3.27 13.22
C VAL A 189 17.99 -2.78 13.79
N GLU A 190 17.95 -2.61 15.10
CA GLU A 190 16.82 -2.03 15.81
C GLU A 190 16.93 -0.50 15.79
N MET A 191 16.08 0.14 14.98
CA MET A 191 16.05 1.60 14.86
C MET A 191 15.68 2.29 16.18
N GLN A 192 16.57 3.16 16.67
CA GLN A 192 16.36 3.94 17.89
C GLN A 192 15.72 5.29 17.59
N SER A 193 16.11 5.90 16.48
CA SER A 193 15.53 7.14 15.98
C SER A 193 15.52 7.12 14.45
N ASN A 194 14.63 7.92 13.88
CA ASN A 194 14.62 8.20 12.46
C ASN A 194 14.24 9.67 12.23
N VAL A 195 14.64 10.18 11.07
CA VAL A 195 14.43 11.58 10.68
C VAL A 195 12.99 11.89 10.28
N SER A 196 12.13 10.88 10.08
CA SER A 196 10.72 11.12 9.75
C SER A 196 9.89 11.45 10.99
N GLY A 197 10.37 11.10 12.19
CA GLY A 197 9.62 11.23 13.44
C GLY A 197 8.48 10.22 13.58
N VAL A 198 8.29 9.32 12.61
CA VAL A 198 7.35 8.20 12.76
C VAL A 198 7.88 7.25 13.83
N PRO A 199 7.08 6.81 14.81
CA PRO A 199 7.54 5.88 15.83
C PRO A 199 8.10 4.59 15.22
N SER A 200 9.35 4.24 15.56
CA SER A 200 9.99 2.97 15.20
C SER A 200 9.42 1.82 16.02
N LEU A 201 8.24 1.32 15.65
CA LEU A 201 7.52 0.24 16.33
C LEU A 201 7.74 -1.14 15.70
N GLY A 202 8.34 -1.19 14.50
CA GLY A 202 8.31 -2.40 13.69
C GLY A 202 6.89 -2.74 13.21
N ASP A 203 6.71 -3.95 12.69
CA ASP A 203 5.40 -4.44 12.30
C ASP A 203 4.67 -5.08 13.48
N LEU A 204 3.68 -4.35 14.03
CA LEU A 204 2.79 -4.85 15.08
C LEU A 204 1.61 -5.67 14.53
N SER A 205 1.58 -5.96 13.24
CA SER A 205 0.50 -6.72 12.62
C SER A 205 0.34 -8.11 13.27
N SER A 206 -0.90 -8.47 13.52
CA SER A 206 -1.33 -9.73 14.12
C SER A 206 -2.75 -10.06 13.63
N GLU A 207 -3.34 -11.14 14.14
CA GLU A 207 -4.74 -11.46 13.84
C GLU A 207 -5.71 -10.40 14.39
N ASP A 208 -5.31 -9.64 15.41
CA ASP A 208 -6.12 -8.60 16.06
C ASP A 208 -6.10 -7.28 15.29
N GLY A 209 -5.07 -7.01 14.49
CA GLY A 209 -4.95 -5.79 13.72
C GLY A 209 -3.78 -5.79 12.75
N LEU A 210 -3.94 -5.10 11.63
CA LEU A 210 -3.04 -5.13 10.48
C LEU A 210 -2.60 -3.71 10.10
N LEU A 211 -1.31 -3.52 9.82
CA LEU A 211 -0.81 -2.27 9.27
C LEU A 211 -1.41 -2.06 7.86
N GLN A 212 -2.20 -0.99 7.70
CA GLN A 212 -2.88 -0.71 6.44
C GLN A 212 -3.13 0.79 6.28
N ASN A 213 -2.75 1.34 5.13
CA ASN A 213 -2.93 2.76 4.85
C ASN A 213 -4.42 3.15 4.80
N LEU A 214 -4.75 4.36 5.30
CA LEU A 214 -6.10 4.93 5.28
C LEU A 214 -6.84 4.73 3.95
N PRO A 215 -6.29 5.09 2.76
CA PRO A 215 -7.03 4.95 1.51
C PRO A 215 -7.42 3.51 1.17
N SER A 216 -6.61 2.53 1.58
CA SER A 216 -6.91 1.11 1.37
C SER A 216 -8.06 0.62 2.25
N ILE A 217 -8.23 1.18 3.45
CA ILE A 217 -9.36 0.90 4.35
C ILE A 217 -10.63 1.57 3.79
N VAL A 218 -10.51 2.84 3.37
CA VAL A 218 -11.61 3.59 2.74
C VAL A 218 -12.11 2.90 1.48
N CYS A 219 -11.23 2.32 0.66
CA CYS A 219 -11.60 1.59 -0.56
C CYS A 219 -12.62 0.46 -0.27
N VAL A 220 -12.39 -0.34 0.78
CA VAL A 220 -13.31 -1.42 1.15
C VAL A 220 -14.61 -0.88 1.76
N ARG A 221 -14.55 0.24 2.49
CA ARG A 221 -15.76 0.94 2.95
C ARG A 221 -16.58 1.53 1.80
N VAL A 222 -15.95 1.98 0.72
CA VAL A 222 -16.63 2.45 -0.50
C VAL A 222 -17.32 1.30 -1.25
N LEU A 223 -16.70 0.11 -1.25
CA LEU A 223 -17.29 -1.12 -1.76
C LEU A 223 -18.56 -1.51 -1.00
N ASP A 224 -18.60 -1.21 0.30
CA ASP A 224 -19.75 -1.43 1.19
C ASP A 224 -20.29 -2.88 1.12
N PRO A 225 -19.43 -3.88 1.39
CA PRO A 225 -19.80 -5.29 1.30
C PRO A 225 -20.84 -5.67 2.36
N GLN A 226 -21.93 -6.34 1.95
CA GLN A 226 -22.98 -6.75 2.89
C GLN A 226 -22.87 -8.24 3.25
N PRO A 227 -23.31 -8.64 4.46
CA PRO A 227 -23.44 -10.05 4.80
C PRO A 227 -24.28 -10.82 3.76
N PHE A 228 -23.88 -12.07 3.50
CA PHE A 228 -24.51 -13.02 2.58
C PHE A 228 -24.33 -12.72 1.08
N GLU A 229 -23.61 -11.66 0.72
CA GLU A 229 -23.27 -11.39 -0.66
C GLU A 229 -22.11 -12.24 -1.17
N ARG A 230 -22.01 -12.34 -2.50
CA ARG A 230 -20.90 -12.92 -3.23
C ARG A 230 -20.03 -11.83 -3.82
N ILE A 231 -18.78 -11.75 -3.35
CA ILE A 231 -17.84 -10.68 -3.65
C ILE A 231 -16.59 -11.25 -4.32
N LEU A 232 -16.12 -10.58 -5.38
CA LEU A 232 -14.87 -10.91 -6.05
C LEU A 232 -13.80 -9.87 -5.75
N ASP A 233 -12.65 -10.29 -5.25
CA ASP A 233 -11.40 -9.53 -5.24
C ASP A 233 -10.48 -10.06 -6.35
N MET A 234 -10.37 -9.29 -7.43
CA MET A 234 -9.69 -9.76 -8.65
C MET A 234 -8.17 -9.78 -8.55
N CYS A 235 -7.57 -9.07 -7.59
CA CYS A 235 -6.12 -8.89 -7.45
C CYS A 235 -5.74 -8.87 -5.97
N ALA A 236 -6.08 -9.97 -5.28
CA ALA A 236 -6.25 -10.00 -3.83
C ALA A 236 -4.95 -9.92 -3.03
N ALA A 237 -3.83 -10.47 -3.52
CA ALA A 237 -2.66 -10.62 -2.66
C ALA A 237 -2.01 -9.26 -2.34
N PRO A 238 -1.64 -8.99 -1.07
CA PRO A 238 -1.39 -9.95 0.01
C PRO A 238 -2.60 -10.22 0.95
N GLY A 239 -3.83 -9.92 0.53
CA GLY A 239 -5.07 -10.28 1.23
C GLY A 239 -5.56 -9.24 2.24
N ASN A 240 -4.98 -8.03 2.26
CA ASN A 240 -5.39 -7.00 3.24
C ASN A 240 -6.82 -6.52 2.95
N LYS A 241 -7.15 -6.16 1.70
CA LYS A 241 -8.51 -5.73 1.36
C LYS A 241 -9.50 -6.89 1.43
N THR A 242 -9.09 -8.09 0.98
CA THR A 242 -9.89 -9.31 1.08
C THR A 242 -10.31 -9.66 2.51
N SER A 243 -9.37 -9.65 3.46
CA SER A 243 -9.69 -9.88 4.89
C SER A 243 -10.61 -8.80 5.45
N HIS A 244 -10.43 -7.54 5.03
CA HIS A 244 -11.31 -6.45 5.44
C HIS A 244 -12.74 -6.64 4.92
N ILE A 245 -12.90 -7.11 3.68
CA ILE A 245 -14.21 -7.45 3.11
C ILE A 245 -14.91 -8.49 3.99
N ALA A 246 -14.22 -9.59 4.31
CA ALA A 246 -14.78 -10.63 5.18
C ALA A 246 -15.12 -10.11 6.58
N GLU A 247 -14.29 -9.26 7.16
CA GLU A 247 -14.54 -8.61 8.45
C GLU A 247 -15.82 -7.76 8.45
N LEU A 248 -16.03 -6.95 7.41
CA LEU A 248 -17.24 -6.13 7.29
C LEU A 248 -18.50 -6.96 7.04
N MET A 249 -18.38 -8.10 6.35
CA MET A 249 -19.49 -9.04 6.15
C MET A 249 -19.80 -9.88 7.40
N GLY A 250 -19.00 -9.76 8.46
CA GLY A 250 -19.11 -10.60 9.65
C GLY A 250 -18.79 -12.07 9.38
N ASP A 251 -17.91 -12.35 8.41
CA ASP A 251 -17.57 -13.68 7.92
C ASP A 251 -18.79 -14.49 7.42
N ARG A 252 -19.80 -13.81 6.85
CA ARG A 252 -21.02 -14.41 6.29
C ARG A 252 -21.20 -14.04 4.83
N GLY A 253 -21.29 -15.04 3.96
CA GLY A 253 -21.39 -14.87 2.51
C GLY A 253 -20.25 -15.58 1.79
N SER A 254 -19.79 -15.02 0.67
CA SER A 254 -18.73 -15.57 -0.16
C SER A 254 -17.79 -14.47 -0.63
N VAL A 255 -16.49 -14.66 -0.42
CA VAL A 255 -15.42 -13.77 -0.89
C VAL A 255 -14.43 -14.60 -1.70
N VAL A 256 -14.42 -14.37 -3.00
CA VAL A 256 -13.49 -15.01 -3.93
C VAL A 256 -12.27 -14.12 -4.10
N ALA A 257 -11.10 -14.64 -3.77
CA ALA A 257 -9.82 -13.93 -3.87
C ALA A 257 -8.97 -14.54 -4.98
N LEU A 258 -8.69 -13.77 -6.03
CA LEU A 258 -7.84 -14.20 -7.14
C LEU A 258 -6.48 -13.50 -7.10
N ASP A 259 -5.42 -14.25 -7.39
CA ASP A 259 -4.12 -13.68 -7.76
C ASP A 259 -3.43 -14.60 -8.77
N ASN A 260 -2.71 -14.05 -9.74
CA ASN A 260 -2.05 -14.85 -10.78
C ASN A 260 -0.76 -15.52 -10.28
N SER A 261 -0.23 -15.10 -9.13
CA SER A 261 1.03 -15.59 -8.59
C SER A 261 0.83 -16.61 -7.49
N ALA A 262 1.27 -17.85 -7.74
CA ALA A 262 1.21 -18.93 -6.77
C ALA A 262 1.97 -18.61 -5.47
N SER A 263 3.07 -17.87 -5.54
CA SER A 263 3.83 -17.48 -4.34
C SER A 263 3.08 -16.44 -3.51
N ARG A 264 2.40 -15.49 -4.17
CA ARG A 264 1.59 -14.46 -3.49
C ARG A 264 0.30 -15.04 -2.88
N VAL A 265 -0.35 -15.98 -3.56
CA VAL A 265 -1.47 -16.73 -2.98
C VAL A 265 -0.99 -17.51 -1.75
N ARG A 266 0.13 -18.23 -1.87
CA ARG A 266 0.68 -18.99 -0.74
C ARG A 266 1.00 -18.10 0.46
N SER A 267 1.49 -16.88 0.25
CA SER A 267 1.81 -15.95 1.34
C SER A 267 0.58 -15.30 1.98
N MET A 268 -0.54 -15.17 1.26
CA MET A 268 -1.78 -14.63 1.84
C MET A 268 -2.63 -15.69 2.56
N LEU A 269 -2.53 -16.97 2.19
CA LEU A 269 -3.34 -18.05 2.80
C LEU A 269 -3.28 -18.09 4.34
N PRO A 270 -2.11 -17.99 5.01
CA PRO A 270 -2.06 -18.00 6.48
C PRO A 270 -2.87 -16.85 7.13
N LYS A 271 -2.97 -15.71 6.45
CA LYS A 271 -3.74 -14.55 6.92
C LYS A 271 -5.24 -14.70 6.68
N LEU A 272 -5.63 -15.45 5.65
CA LEU A 272 -7.03 -15.60 5.25
C LEU A 272 -7.69 -16.87 5.80
N GLY A 273 -6.89 -17.86 6.24
CA GLY A 273 -7.36 -19.20 6.58
C GLY A 273 -8.31 -19.29 7.78
N HIS A 274 -8.43 -18.25 8.60
CA HIS A 274 -9.40 -18.22 9.70
C HIS A 274 -10.77 -17.65 9.32
N TYR A 275 -10.93 -17.08 8.11
CA TYR A 275 -12.23 -16.63 7.59
C TYR A 275 -12.88 -17.76 6.80
N LYS A 276 -14.11 -18.12 7.16
CA LYS A 276 -14.87 -19.19 6.52
C LYS A 276 -15.44 -18.78 5.17
N CYS A 277 -15.72 -17.49 4.98
CA CYS A 277 -16.32 -16.99 3.74
C CYS A 277 -15.31 -16.79 2.61
N ILE A 278 -13.99 -16.91 2.86
CA ILE A 278 -12.95 -16.63 1.88
C ILE A 278 -12.49 -17.90 1.16
N THR A 279 -12.46 -17.86 -0.17
CA THR A 279 -11.79 -18.85 -1.01
C THR A 279 -10.74 -18.17 -1.89
N ALA A 280 -9.49 -18.64 -1.81
CA ALA A 280 -8.38 -18.07 -2.57
C ALA A 280 -7.94 -19.00 -3.71
N HIS A 281 -7.74 -18.44 -4.91
CA HIS A 281 -7.34 -19.19 -6.09
C HIS A 281 -6.13 -18.56 -6.79
N VAL A 282 -5.22 -19.41 -7.25
CA VAL A 282 -4.19 -19.01 -8.22
C VAL A 282 -4.84 -18.98 -9.59
N PHE A 283 -5.18 -17.78 -10.07
CA PHE A 283 -5.89 -17.65 -11.34
C PHE A 283 -5.59 -16.30 -12.01
N ASN A 284 -5.56 -16.30 -13.34
CA ASN A 284 -5.41 -15.07 -14.10
C ASN A 284 -6.77 -14.39 -14.28
N SER A 285 -7.00 -13.31 -13.56
CA SER A 285 -8.26 -12.56 -13.57
C SER A 285 -8.62 -11.97 -14.94
N THR A 286 -7.68 -11.86 -15.90
CA THR A 286 -8.02 -11.50 -17.29
C THR A 286 -8.77 -12.58 -18.06
N LYS A 287 -8.92 -13.78 -17.47
CA LYS A 287 -9.63 -14.94 -18.02
C LYS A 287 -10.73 -15.43 -17.07
N ALA A 288 -11.21 -14.57 -16.18
CA ALA A 288 -12.11 -14.96 -15.10
C ALA A 288 -13.55 -15.23 -15.58
N VAL A 289 -13.92 -14.77 -16.77
CA VAL A 289 -15.24 -15.03 -17.37
C VAL A 289 -15.23 -16.37 -18.13
N ALA A 290 -16.25 -17.18 -17.89
CA ALA A 290 -16.64 -18.34 -18.69
C ALA A 290 -18.00 -18.05 -19.35
N PRO A 291 -18.03 -17.58 -20.62
CA PRO A 291 -19.26 -17.12 -21.27
C PRO A 291 -20.32 -18.22 -21.39
N ASP A 292 -19.90 -19.46 -21.62
CA ASP A 292 -20.78 -20.61 -21.86
C ASP A 292 -21.06 -21.44 -20.60
N ALA A 293 -20.59 -20.99 -19.43
CA ALA A 293 -20.85 -21.71 -18.18
C ALA A 293 -22.31 -21.50 -17.75
N PRO A 294 -23.03 -22.57 -17.36
CA PRO A 294 -24.37 -22.42 -16.82
C PRO A 294 -24.33 -21.58 -15.54
N PRO A 295 -25.41 -20.85 -15.21
CA PRO A 295 -25.52 -20.16 -13.92
C PRO A 295 -25.27 -21.15 -12.80
N ALA A 296 -24.28 -20.86 -11.94
CA ALA A 296 -24.02 -21.71 -10.78
C ALA A 296 -25.27 -21.69 -9.85
N PRO A 297 -25.70 -22.83 -9.31
CA PRO A 297 -26.74 -22.85 -8.29
C PRO A 297 -26.40 -21.91 -7.14
N VAL A 298 -27.41 -21.21 -6.60
CA VAL A 298 -27.22 -20.30 -5.47
C VAL A 298 -26.61 -21.08 -4.29
N GLY A 299 -25.38 -20.74 -3.92
CA GLY A 299 -24.66 -21.38 -2.80
C GLY A 299 -23.64 -22.45 -3.18
N GLU A 300 -23.54 -22.85 -4.46
CA GLU A 300 -22.48 -23.75 -4.91
C GLU A 300 -21.25 -22.99 -5.43
N PHE A 301 -20.11 -23.31 -4.84
CA PHE A 301 -18.84 -22.66 -5.12
C PHE A 301 -18.12 -23.37 -6.27
N THR A 302 -18.40 -22.97 -7.51
CA THR A 302 -17.54 -23.33 -8.64
C THR A 302 -16.27 -22.48 -8.57
N GLY A 303 -15.09 -23.11 -8.65
CA GLY A 303 -13.82 -22.38 -8.78
C GLY A 303 -13.76 -21.60 -10.10
N PRO A 304 -12.79 -20.68 -10.28
CA PRO A 304 -12.64 -19.92 -11.53
C PRO A 304 -12.34 -20.84 -12.73
N PRO A 305 -12.77 -20.49 -13.95
CA PRO A 305 -13.50 -19.27 -14.33
C PRO A 305 -15.00 -19.31 -13.96
N PHE A 306 -15.65 -18.15 -13.96
CA PHE A 306 -17.02 -17.96 -13.46
C PHE A 306 -18.00 -17.53 -14.58
N PRO A 307 -19.29 -17.90 -14.49
CA PRO A 307 -20.31 -17.41 -15.41
C PRO A 307 -20.48 -15.89 -15.30
N CYS A 308 -20.98 -15.27 -16.36
CA CYS A 308 -21.35 -13.85 -16.35
C CYS A 308 -22.35 -13.55 -15.22
N GLU A 309 -22.33 -12.32 -14.73
CA GLU A 309 -23.33 -11.78 -13.80
C GLU A 309 -23.47 -12.56 -12.49
N SER A 310 -22.36 -13.13 -12.01
CA SER A 310 -22.31 -14.06 -10.87
C SER A 310 -21.91 -13.42 -9.54
N PHE A 311 -21.54 -12.14 -9.52
CA PHE A 311 -21.08 -11.43 -8.32
C PHE A 311 -21.92 -10.19 -8.03
N ASP A 312 -22.22 -10.01 -6.74
CA ASP A 312 -22.98 -8.86 -6.24
C ASP A 312 -22.11 -7.61 -6.20
N ARG A 313 -20.84 -7.80 -5.83
CA ARG A 313 -19.82 -6.75 -5.79
C ARG A 313 -18.48 -7.25 -6.27
N ILE A 314 -17.72 -6.36 -6.90
CA ILE A 314 -16.37 -6.65 -7.36
C ILE A 314 -15.44 -5.54 -6.90
N LEU A 315 -14.34 -5.94 -6.26
CA LEU A 315 -13.18 -5.11 -6.01
C LEU A 315 -12.12 -5.39 -7.08
N LEU A 316 -11.80 -4.36 -7.85
CA LEU A 316 -10.67 -4.33 -8.76
C LEU A 316 -9.58 -3.40 -8.20
N ASP A 317 -8.81 -3.92 -7.24
CA ASP A 317 -7.58 -3.28 -6.75
C ASP A 317 -6.43 -3.58 -7.73
N ALA A 318 -6.42 -2.86 -8.85
CA ALA A 318 -5.68 -3.27 -10.02
C ALA A 318 -4.15 -3.15 -9.82
N PRO A 319 -3.35 -4.04 -10.44
CA PRO A 319 -1.91 -3.85 -10.51
C PRO A 319 -1.62 -2.52 -11.20
N CYS A 320 -0.80 -1.70 -10.56
CA CYS A 320 -0.48 -0.35 -11.00
C CYS A 320 1.01 -0.06 -10.84
N SER A 321 1.43 1.09 -11.33
CA SER A 321 2.81 1.54 -11.24
C SER A 321 3.30 1.78 -9.81
N GLY A 322 2.39 1.89 -8.82
CA GLY A 322 2.72 2.07 -7.41
C GLY A 322 3.40 3.41 -7.10
N LEU A 323 3.27 4.39 -8.00
CA LEU A 323 3.89 5.71 -7.86
C LEU A 323 3.34 6.53 -6.69
N GLY A 324 2.15 6.18 -6.19
CA GLY A 324 1.53 6.84 -5.03
C GLY A 324 2.07 6.35 -3.68
N ASN A 325 2.88 5.28 -3.63
CA ASN A 325 3.48 4.86 -2.37
C ASN A 325 4.31 6.01 -1.77
N ARG A 326 4.34 6.15 -0.43
CA ARG A 326 5.07 7.23 0.25
C ARG A 326 5.72 6.72 1.53
N PRO A 327 6.97 7.12 1.84
CA PRO A 327 7.84 7.97 1.02
C PRO A 327 8.42 7.22 -0.19
N GLN A 328 8.59 7.91 -1.32
CA GLN A 328 9.33 7.42 -2.48
C GLN A 328 10.73 8.04 -2.51
N LEU A 329 11.71 7.26 -2.05
CA LEU A 329 13.12 7.67 -2.09
C LEU A 329 13.73 7.52 -3.50
N SER A 330 13.28 6.51 -4.25
CA SER A 330 13.65 6.30 -5.66
C SER A 330 12.62 5.41 -6.32
N CYS A 331 12.21 5.77 -7.52
CA CYS A 331 11.28 4.99 -8.33
C CYS A 331 12.03 3.83 -9.03
N SER A 332 11.48 2.62 -8.97
CA SER A 332 12.01 1.45 -9.67
C SER A 332 11.71 1.46 -11.17
N ILE A 333 10.68 2.18 -11.61
CA ILE A 333 10.32 2.31 -13.02
C ILE A 333 11.27 3.29 -13.69
N LYS A 334 12.05 2.81 -14.66
CA LYS A 334 13.04 3.60 -15.41
C LYS A 334 12.65 3.90 -16.86
N GLN A 335 11.54 3.34 -17.35
CA GLN A 335 11.12 3.44 -18.74
C GLN A 335 9.64 3.80 -18.86
N ALA A 336 9.32 4.81 -19.68
CA ALA A 336 7.95 5.25 -19.95
C ALA A 336 7.05 4.12 -20.49
N LYS A 337 7.63 3.23 -21.30
CA LYS A 337 6.93 2.06 -21.84
C LYS A 337 6.37 1.15 -20.74
N VAL A 338 7.10 0.97 -19.63
CA VAL A 338 6.63 0.17 -18.48
C VAL A 338 5.43 0.87 -17.84
N LEU A 339 5.50 2.19 -17.64
CA LEU A 339 4.39 2.98 -17.09
C LEU A 339 3.13 2.86 -17.95
N SER A 340 3.28 2.94 -19.28
CA SER A 340 2.19 2.80 -20.24
C SER A 340 1.57 1.40 -20.32
N SER A 341 2.22 0.37 -19.75
CA SER A 341 1.70 -1.01 -19.79
C SER A 341 0.59 -1.27 -18.77
N TYR A 342 0.55 -0.51 -17.67
CA TYR A 342 -0.44 -0.70 -16.61
C TYR A 342 -1.88 -0.41 -17.04
N PRO A 343 -2.17 0.71 -17.74
CA PRO A 343 -3.52 0.96 -18.26
C PRO A 343 -4.03 -0.18 -19.15
N HIS A 344 -3.16 -0.84 -19.92
CA HIS A 344 -3.58 -1.94 -20.79
C HIS A 344 -4.09 -3.15 -20.00
N ILE A 345 -3.32 -3.62 -19.00
CA ILE A 345 -3.74 -4.74 -18.16
C ILE A 345 -4.95 -4.36 -17.28
N GLN A 346 -5.02 -3.13 -16.80
CA GLN A 346 -6.14 -2.62 -16.01
C GLN A 346 -7.45 -2.66 -16.81
N ARG A 347 -7.42 -2.27 -18.09
CA ARG A 347 -8.59 -2.35 -18.99
C ARG A 347 -9.04 -3.80 -19.24
N GLN A 348 -8.12 -4.74 -19.43
CA GLN A 348 -8.45 -6.16 -19.58
C GLN A 348 -9.11 -6.72 -18.32
N LEU A 349 -8.61 -6.37 -17.14
CA LEU A 349 -9.21 -6.77 -15.87
C LEU A 349 -10.60 -6.13 -15.66
N PHE A 350 -10.73 -4.85 -16.02
CA PHE A 350 -11.99 -4.12 -15.93
C PHE A 350 -13.06 -4.75 -16.83
N GLU A 351 -12.73 -5.14 -18.06
CA GLU A 351 -13.63 -5.86 -18.98
C GLU A 351 -14.18 -7.15 -18.38
N GLN A 352 -13.36 -7.90 -17.66
CA GLN A 352 -13.80 -9.11 -16.96
C GLN A 352 -14.69 -8.76 -15.77
N ALA A 353 -14.36 -7.71 -15.02
CA ALA A 353 -15.18 -7.23 -13.91
C ALA A 353 -16.62 -6.89 -14.36
N VAL A 354 -16.78 -6.15 -15.45
CA VAL A 354 -18.12 -5.76 -15.94
C VAL A 354 -18.97 -6.96 -16.34
N GLN A 355 -18.38 -7.95 -16.99
CA GLN A 355 -19.08 -9.18 -17.40
C GLN A 355 -19.48 -10.05 -16.21
N LEU A 356 -18.65 -10.11 -15.17
CA LEU A 356 -18.92 -10.90 -13.95
C LEU A 356 -19.90 -10.22 -12.99
N LEU A 357 -20.08 -8.89 -13.10
CA LEU A 357 -20.94 -8.12 -12.22
C LEU A 357 -22.41 -8.30 -12.60
N ARG A 358 -23.26 -8.64 -11.62
CA ARG A 358 -24.72 -8.72 -11.83
C ARG A 358 -25.34 -7.35 -12.10
N PRO A 359 -26.51 -7.28 -12.76
CA PRO A 359 -27.32 -6.06 -12.82
C PRO A 359 -27.61 -5.49 -11.42
N GLY A 360 -27.46 -4.18 -11.26
CA GLY A 360 -27.56 -3.50 -9.96
C GLY A 360 -26.34 -3.67 -9.03
N GLY A 361 -25.34 -4.48 -9.41
CA GLY A 361 -24.14 -4.74 -8.63
C GLY A 361 -23.17 -3.54 -8.56
N ILE A 362 -22.22 -3.60 -7.62
CA ILE A 362 -21.21 -2.55 -7.41
C ILE A 362 -19.81 -3.01 -7.86
N LEU A 363 -19.14 -2.19 -8.65
CA LEU A 363 -17.72 -2.33 -8.96
C LEU A 363 -16.94 -1.18 -8.34
N VAL A 364 -15.93 -1.49 -7.52
CA VAL A 364 -14.94 -0.52 -7.07
C VAL A 364 -13.63 -0.78 -7.78
N TYR A 365 -13.15 0.23 -8.49
CA TYR A 365 -11.81 0.28 -9.07
C TYR A 365 -10.89 1.10 -8.18
N SER A 366 -9.72 0.57 -7.83
CA SER A 366 -8.72 1.32 -7.08
C SER A 366 -7.29 1.04 -7.51
N THR A 367 -6.42 2.02 -7.31
CA THR A 367 -4.97 1.94 -7.56
C THR A 367 -4.20 2.74 -6.52
N CYS A 368 -2.97 2.31 -6.20
CA CYS A 368 -2.02 3.08 -5.38
C CYS A 368 -1.04 3.91 -6.24
N THR A 369 -1.56 4.50 -7.31
CA THR A 369 -0.82 5.37 -8.24
C THR A 369 -1.37 6.79 -8.21
N VAL A 370 -0.68 7.69 -8.90
CA VAL A 370 -1.05 9.11 -9.07
C VAL A 370 -1.02 9.53 -10.54
N THR A 371 -0.92 8.58 -11.48
CA THR A 371 -0.94 8.89 -12.91
C THR A 371 -2.37 9.15 -13.39
N GLU A 372 -2.53 10.07 -14.33
CA GLU A 372 -3.85 10.31 -14.97
C GLU A 372 -4.31 9.09 -15.78
N ASP A 373 -3.36 8.43 -16.47
CA ASP A 373 -3.63 7.30 -17.36
C ASP A 373 -4.23 6.08 -16.65
N GLU A 374 -3.78 5.78 -15.43
CA GLU A 374 -4.28 4.67 -14.62
C GLU A 374 -5.48 5.08 -13.74
N CYS A 375 -5.78 6.37 -13.64
CA CYS A 375 -6.84 6.91 -12.77
C CYS A 375 -8.00 7.46 -13.62
N GLU A 376 -8.09 8.78 -13.78
CA GLU A 376 -9.23 9.43 -14.41
C GLU A 376 -9.40 9.05 -15.90
N CYS A 377 -8.31 8.84 -16.64
CA CYS A 377 -8.38 8.38 -18.04
C CYS A 377 -8.99 6.98 -18.16
N LEU A 378 -8.75 6.09 -17.19
CA LEU A 378 -9.34 4.76 -17.17
C LEU A 378 -10.85 4.84 -16.89
N VAL A 379 -11.27 5.71 -15.97
CA VAL A 379 -12.70 5.96 -15.71
C VAL A 379 -13.39 6.53 -16.96
N ALA A 380 -12.78 7.51 -17.63
CA ALA A 380 -13.32 8.10 -18.85
C ALA A 380 -13.48 7.04 -19.96
N TRP A 381 -12.47 6.18 -20.14
CA TRP A 381 -12.55 5.04 -21.06
C TRP A 381 -13.68 4.06 -20.68
N ALA A 382 -13.80 3.71 -19.41
CA ALA A 382 -14.81 2.75 -18.95
C ALA A 382 -16.23 3.26 -19.22
N LEU A 383 -16.52 4.53 -18.90
CA LEU A 383 -17.82 5.15 -19.16
C LEU A 383 -18.13 5.32 -20.66
N GLY A 384 -17.09 5.46 -21.50
CA GLY A 384 -17.28 5.50 -22.95
C GLY A 384 -17.51 4.12 -23.57
N LYS A 385 -16.99 3.06 -22.96
CA LYS A 385 -17.06 1.68 -23.48
C LYS A 385 -18.27 0.90 -22.96
N PHE A 386 -18.61 1.04 -21.68
CA PHE A 386 -19.67 0.28 -21.02
C PHE A 386 -20.83 1.21 -20.69
N VAL A 387 -21.86 1.18 -21.53
CA VAL A 387 -23.04 2.04 -21.38
C VAL A 387 -23.91 1.62 -20.19
N GLU A 388 -23.84 0.34 -19.79
CA GLU A 388 -24.52 -0.19 -18.62
C GLU A 388 -23.87 0.22 -17.28
N LEU A 389 -22.75 0.94 -17.29
CA LEU A 389 -22.10 1.42 -16.07
C LEU A 389 -22.41 2.88 -15.79
N ARG A 390 -22.86 3.13 -14.56
CA ARG A 390 -23.00 4.48 -14.02
C ARG A 390 -21.95 4.74 -12.94
N LEU A 391 -21.25 5.87 -13.04
CA LEU A 391 -20.38 6.36 -11.97
C LEU A 391 -21.24 6.83 -10.79
N THR A 392 -20.88 6.41 -9.58
CA THR A 392 -21.59 6.75 -8.34
C THR A 392 -20.63 7.36 -7.33
N ASP A 393 -21.17 8.05 -6.32
CA ASP A 393 -20.34 8.68 -5.30
C ASP A 393 -19.54 7.63 -4.52
N ALA A 394 -18.21 7.71 -4.59
CA ALA A 394 -17.33 6.97 -3.71
C ALA A 394 -17.40 7.58 -2.29
N THR A 395 -18.29 7.05 -1.45
CA THR A 395 -18.49 7.46 -0.05
C THR A 395 -18.18 6.27 0.88
N PRO A 396 -17.53 6.46 2.05
CA PRO A 396 -17.19 7.72 2.74
C PRO A 396 -16.03 8.49 2.09
N ARG A 397 -16.08 9.83 2.17
CA ARG A 397 -15.06 10.71 1.57
C ARG A 397 -13.93 11.06 2.54
N TRP A 398 -12.73 10.69 2.14
CA TRP A 398 -11.48 11.07 2.80
C TRP A 398 -10.46 11.68 1.83
N GLY A 399 -10.56 11.33 0.54
CA GLY A 399 -9.82 11.94 -0.55
C GLY A 399 -10.55 13.15 -1.15
N GLY A 400 -9.81 13.90 -1.96
CA GLY A 400 -10.36 14.97 -2.78
C GLY A 400 -11.03 14.45 -4.06
N PRO A 401 -11.60 15.34 -4.88
CA PRO A 401 -12.14 14.94 -6.18
C PRO A 401 -11.03 14.45 -7.13
N GLY A 402 -11.42 13.72 -8.17
CA GLY A 402 -10.53 13.40 -9.29
C GLY A 402 -10.06 14.66 -10.03
N LEU A 403 -8.97 14.52 -10.78
CA LEU A 403 -8.46 15.59 -11.63
C LEU A 403 -9.46 15.94 -12.75
N SER A 404 -9.32 17.16 -13.28
CA SER A 404 -10.06 17.58 -14.47
C SER A 404 -9.34 17.05 -15.71
N LEU A 405 -10.09 16.44 -16.63
CA LEU A 405 -9.59 15.98 -17.93
C LEU A 405 -10.44 16.56 -19.07
N PRO A 406 -9.85 16.85 -20.25
CA PRO A 406 -10.62 17.23 -21.44
C PRO A 406 -11.65 16.15 -21.78
N GLY A 407 -12.90 16.56 -22.00
CA GLY A 407 -13.99 15.62 -22.30
C GLY A 407 -14.50 14.80 -21.12
N PHE A 408 -13.95 15.00 -19.91
CA PHE A 408 -14.46 14.42 -18.68
C PHE A 408 -15.19 15.49 -17.86
N GLU A 409 -16.49 15.30 -17.68
CA GLU A 409 -17.36 16.29 -17.06
C GLU A 409 -16.96 16.55 -15.59
N ALA A 410 -16.87 17.82 -15.20
CA ALA A 410 -16.40 18.20 -13.85
C ALA A 410 -17.29 17.65 -12.71
N SER A 411 -18.57 17.42 -12.98
CA SER A 411 -19.51 16.77 -12.06
C SER A 411 -19.08 15.33 -11.74
N LYS A 412 -18.53 14.60 -12.71
CA LYS A 412 -18.04 13.22 -12.55
C LYS A 412 -16.74 13.17 -11.77
N SER A 413 -15.84 14.14 -11.91
CA SER A 413 -14.63 14.24 -11.08
C SER A 413 -14.96 14.30 -9.59
N ARG A 414 -16.09 14.92 -9.22
CA ARG A 414 -16.54 14.96 -7.82
C ARG A 414 -16.98 13.58 -7.32
N LEU A 415 -17.41 12.65 -8.16
CA LEU A 415 -17.82 11.31 -7.72
C LEU A 415 -16.63 10.39 -7.40
N LEU A 416 -15.44 10.76 -7.86
CA LEU A 416 -14.18 10.06 -7.62
C LEU A 416 -13.59 10.45 -6.26
N GLN A 417 -12.67 9.61 -5.77
CA GLN A 417 -11.80 9.97 -4.65
C GLN A 417 -10.33 9.83 -5.04
N ARG A 418 -9.59 10.92 -4.90
CA ARG A 418 -8.14 10.98 -5.11
C ARG A 418 -7.45 11.42 -3.84
N PHE A 419 -6.45 10.65 -3.43
CA PHE A 419 -5.56 10.99 -2.34
C PHE A 419 -4.27 11.56 -2.94
N GLY A 420 -3.95 12.80 -2.59
CA GLY A 420 -2.86 13.56 -3.17
C GLY A 420 -2.51 14.78 -2.33
N PRO A 421 -1.57 15.62 -2.78
CA PRO A 421 -1.14 16.82 -2.06
C PRO A 421 -2.27 17.85 -1.90
N SER A 422 -3.17 17.93 -2.88
CA SER A 422 -4.29 18.87 -2.89
C SER A 422 -5.60 18.11 -2.65
N GLY A 423 -6.23 18.32 -1.49
CA GLY A 423 -7.60 17.88 -1.22
C GLY A 423 -7.80 16.70 -0.27
N ALA A 424 -6.75 16.17 0.36
CA ALA A 424 -6.91 15.13 1.37
C ALA A 424 -7.09 15.72 2.79
N ASN A 425 -8.06 15.21 3.55
CA ASN A 425 -8.23 15.53 4.98
C ASN A 425 -7.15 14.90 5.88
N ALA A 426 -6.21 14.16 5.30
CA ALA A 426 -5.16 13.44 6.00
C ALA A 426 -3.90 13.30 5.12
N ASP A 427 -2.72 13.30 5.75
CA ASP A 427 -1.44 13.02 5.10
C ASP A 427 -1.31 11.52 4.82
N THR A 428 -1.62 11.09 3.59
CA THR A 428 -1.69 9.68 3.18
C THR A 428 -0.79 9.35 2.00
N VAL A 429 -0.65 8.07 1.66
CA VAL A 429 -0.16 7.67 0.33
C VAL A 429 -1.05 8.20 -0.79
N GLY A 430 -0.50 8.32 -1.99
CA GLY A 430 -1.24 8.55 -3.23
C GLY A 430 -2.10 7.34 -3.59
N PHE A 431 -3.37 7.59 -3.86
CA PHE A 431 -4.36 6.53 -4.08
C PHE A 431 -5.55 7.07 -4.88
N PHE A 432 -6.24 6.19 -5.59
CA PHE A 432 -7.42 6.52 -6.37
C PHE A 432 -8.52 5.50 -6.17
N ILE A 433 -9.77 5.96 -6.08
CA ILE A 433 -10.97 5.14 -5.93
C ILE A 433 -12.06 5.65 -6.87
N ALA A 434 -12.65 4.74 -7.64
CA ALA A 434 -13.85 4.98 -8.45
C ALA A 434 -14.89 3.90 -8.13
N LYS A 435 -16.15 4.31 -7.93
CA LYS A 435 -17.28 3.42 -7.64
C LYS A 435 -18.28 3.45 -8.80
N PHE A 436 -18.57 2.30 -9.37
CA PHE A 436 -19.54 2.11 -10.42
C PHE A 436 -20.69 1.24 -9.95
N GLN A 437 -21.87 1.49 -10.51
CA GLN A 437 -23.03 0.63 -10.40
C GLN A 437 -23.43 0.18 -11.80
N LYS A 438 -23.63 -1.13 -11.99
CA LYS A 438 -24.21 -1.66 -13.23
C LYS A 438 -25.71 -1.43 -13.20
N GLU A 439 -26.29 -0.94 -14.29
CA GLU A 439 -27.73 -0.72 -14.40
C GLU A 439 -28.50 -2.05 -14.31
N LEU A 440 -29.80 -1.96 -13.98
CA LEU A 440 -30.69 -3.11 -13.74
C LEU A 440 -31.15 -3.79 -15.02
#